data_AF-A0A7W1C456-F1
#
_entry.id   AF-A0A7W1C456-F1
#
_cell.length_a   1.000
_cell.length_b   1.000
_cell.length_c   1.000
_cell.angle_alpha   90.00
_cell.angle_beta   90.00
_cell.angle_gamma   90.00
#
_symmetry.space_group_name_H-M   'P 1'
#
loop_
_entity.id
_entity.type
_entity.pdbx_description
1 polymer ?
#
loop_
_entity_poly.entity_id
_entity_poly.type
_entity_poly.pdbx_seq_one_letter_code
_entity_poly.pdbx_strand_id
1 'polypeptide(L)'
;MTARQGIIRARTYLALSVAVAAAGWGAAAALATGVLLVLAGRATGAELPASLSPLPVLAGVLFAGFVVFRAWPGRSLQRVALWVEEHEPALAFALVTASDPSVQPSASLERAAAFNLRVLRRPLSRMLLGAGAAVALTAAAAWALTGPGGTRDMLAGRALESSSAGAGESIDPLKGIRAAIAPPEYARIRATTIDEPSTITALRGSRITVTGRGSDVEAFLGDGAIRVSTGRRWGV
;
A
#
# COMPACT_ATOMS: atom_id res chain seq x y z
N MET A 1 -23.63 1.22 -40.39
CA MET A 1 -22.46 1.57 -39.55
C MET A 1 -21.23 1.31 -40.39
N THR A 2 -20.39 2.30 -40.67
CA THR A 2 -19.24 2.10 -41.57
C THR A 2 -18.08 1.43 -40.84
N ALA A 3 -17.24 0.67 -41.55
CA ALA A 3 -16.09 -0.05 -40.97
C ALA A 3 -15.17 0.90 -40.18
N ARG A 4 -14.93 2.10 -40.73
CA ARG A 4 -14.16 3.16 -40.09
C ARG A 4 -14.74 3.61 -38.73
N GLN A 5 -16.06 3.77 -38.63
CA GLN A 5 -16.72 4.10 -37.36
C GLN A 5 -16.57 2.95 -36.34
N GLY A 6 -16.62 1.70 -36.80
CA GLY A 6 -16.34 0.51 -35.98
C GLY A 6 -14.93 0.53 -35.38
N ILE A 7 -13.91 0.82 -36.21
CA ILE A 7 -12.51 0.92 -35.77
C ILE A 7 -12.32 2.07 -34.76
N ILE A 8 -12.95 3.23 -34.98
CA ILE A 8 -12.89 4.35 -34.04
C ILE A 8 -13.46 3.94 -32.67
N ARG A 9 -14.62 3.27 -32.64
CA ARG A 9 -15.19 2.76 -31.39
C ARG A 9 -14.29 1.72 -30.73
N ALA A 10 -13.77 0.77 -31.50
CA ALA A 10 -12.84 -0.23 -30.99
C ALA A 10 -11.57 0.41 -30.39
N ARG A 11 -11.02 1.43 -31.05
CA ARG A 11 -9.89 2.22 -30.54
C ARG A 11 -10.23 2.85 -29.20
N THR A 12 -11.39 3.48 -29.05
CA THR A 12 -11.81 4.10 -27.78
C THR A 12 -11.99 3.06 -26.68
N TYR A 13 -12.62 1.91 -26.98
CA TYR A 13 -12.77 0.82 -26.01
C TYR A 13 -11.43 0.24 -25.58
N LEU A 14 -10.50 0.03 -26.51
CA LEU A 14 -9.13 -0.38 -26.21
C LEU A 14 -8.42 0.71 -25.39
N ALA A 15 -8.60 1.99 -25.70
CA ALA A 15 -7.98 3.11 -24.97
C ALA A 15 -8.37 3.08 -23.49
N LEU A 16 -9.67 3.01 -23.24
CA LEU A 16 -10.23 2.98 -21.90
C LEU A 16 -9.74 1.75 -21.15
N SER A 17 -9.76 0.58 -21.79
CA SER A 17 -9.34 -0.66 -21.13
C SER A 17 -7.84 -0.68 -20.82
N VAL A 18 -7.01 -0.18 -21.73
CA VAL A 18 -5.57 -0.03 -21.53
C VAL A 18 -5.29 0.98 -20.42
N ALA A 19 -6.00 2.11 -20.39
CA ALA A 19 -5.87 3.10 -19.34
C ALA A 19 -6.25 2.53 -17.96
N VAL A 20 -7.36 1.81 -17.86
CA VAL A 20 -7.80 1.18 -16.59
C VAL A 20 -6.79 0.14 -16.12
N ALA A 21 -6.33 -0.74 -17.01
CA ALA A 21 -5.32 -1.74 -16.64
C ALA A 21 -3.98 -1.10 -16.27
N ALA A 22 -3.54 -0.07 -16.99
CA ALA A 22 -2.32 0.67 -16.69
C ALA A 22 -2.41 1.37 -15.33
N ALA A 23 -3.55 1.97 -15.00
CA ALA A 23 -3.81 2.53 -13.68
C ALA A 23 -3.76 1.45 -12.60
N GLY A 24 -4.33 0.27 -12.83
CA GLY A 24 -4.25 -0.86 -11.90
C GLY A 24 -2.81 -1.32 -11.66
N TRP A 25 -2.04 -1.55 -12.72
CA TRP A 25 -0.62 -1.91 -12.62
C TRP A 25 0.23 -0.82 -11.97
N GLY A 26 -0.04 0.45 -12.28
CA GLY A 26 0.62 1.59 -11.64
C GLY A 26 0.32 1.67 -10.14
N ALA A 27 -0.94 1.46 -9.74
CA ALA A 27 -1.33 1.40 -8.33
C ALA A 27 -0.65 0.24 -7.60
N ALA A 28 -0.60 -0.94 -8.22
CA ALA A 28 0.10 -2.10 -7.65
C ALA A 28 1.61 -1.83 -7.47
N ALA A 29 2.26 -1.20 -8.45
CA ALA A 29 3.68 -0.82 -8.37
C ALA A 29 3.93 0.23 -7.28
N ALA A 30 3.06 1.24 -7.15
CA ALA A 30 3.14 2.24 -6.11
C ALA A 30 3.00 1.62 -4.71
N LEU A 31 1.98 0.77 -4.52
CA LEU A 31 1.79 0.05 -3.26
C LEU A 31 3.00 -0.83 -2.92
N ALA A 32 3.47 -1.64 -3.86
CA ALA A 32 4.62 -2.51 -3.64
C ALA A 32 5.88 -1.71 -3.25
N THR A 33 6.14 -0.59 -3.92
CA THR A 33 7.26 0.31 -3.60
C THR A 33 7.11 0.90 -2.20
N GLY A 34 5.90 1.32 -1.82
CA GLY A 34 5.61 1.80 -0.47
C GLY A 34 5.82 0.72 0.60
N VAL A 35 5.39 -0.52 0.36
CA VAL A 35 5.62 -1.65 1.28
C VAL A 35 7.12 -1.86 1.47
N LEU A 36 7.89 -1.86 0.38
CA LEU A 36 9.34 -2.02 0.44
C LEU A 36 10.02 -0.91 1.25
N LEU A 37 9.59 0.34 1.13
CA LEU A 37 10.12 1.44 1.94
C LEU A 37 9.81 1.25 3.42
N VAL A 38 8.58 0.89 3.78
CA VAL A 38 8.22 0.62 5.18
C VAL A 38 9.04 -0.53 5.75
N LEU A 39 9.20 -1.62 5.00
CA LEU A 39 10.02 -2.76 5.42
C LEU A 39 11.50 -2.40 5.56
N ALA A 40 12.04 -1.59 4.64
CA ALA A 40 13.42 -1.14 4.68
C ALA A 40 13.68 -0.29 5.92
N GLY A 41 12.79 0.65 6.26
CA GLY A 41 12.91 1.46 7.47
C GLY A 41 12.82 0.63 8.76
N ARG A 42 11.93 -0.37 8.79
CA ARG A 42 11.86 -1.33 9.92
C ARG A 42 13.12 -2.18 10.06
N ALA A 43 13.71 -2.62 8.95
CA ALA A 43 14.90 -3.47 8.96
C ALA A 43 16.16 -2.71 9.41
N THR A 44 16.27 -1.42 9.07
CA THR A 44 17.42 -0.58 9.46
C THR A 44 17.24 0.11 10.80
N GLY A 45 16.00 0.20 11.31
CA GLY A 45 15.67 0.99 12.51
C GLY A 45 15.91 2.48 12.33
N ALA A 46 16.08 2.95 11.09
CA ALA A 46 16.41 4.33 10.77
C ALA A 46 15.23 5.02 10.09
N GLU A 47 15.07 6.32 10.37
CA GLU A 47 14.12 7.15 9.64
C GLU A 47 14.60 7.31 8.20
N LEU A 48 13.78 6.88 7.26
CA LEU A 48 14.06 7.06 5.85
C LEU A 48 13.92 8.54 5.47
N PRO A 49 14.83 9.09 4.65
CA PRO A 49 14.80 10.50 4.30
C PRO A 49 13.52 10.85 3.53
N ALA A 50 12.93 12.00 3.86
CA ALA A 50 11.70 12.50 3.24
C ALA A 50 11.79 12.66 1.70
N SER A 51 13.01 12.77 1.16
CA SER A 51 13.28 12.79 -0.30
C SER A 51 12.82 11.51 -1.02
N LEU A 52 12.59 10.41 -0.30
CA LEU A 52 12.07 9.16 -0.86
C LEU A 52 10.53 9.13 -0.94
N SER A 53 9.83 10.13 -0.36
CA SER A 53 8.35 10.17 -0.36
C SER A 53 7.70 10.13 -1.74
N PRO A 54 8.26 10.73 -2.83
CA PRO A 54 7.62 10.66 -4.14
C PRO A 54 7.89 9.34 -4.86
N LEU A 55 8.80 8.47 -4.37
CA LEU A 55 9.19 7.24 -5.08
C LEU A 55 8.03 6.29 -5.39
N PRO A 56 7.10 6.00 -4.47
CA PRO A 56 5.94 5.15 -4.79
C PRO A 56 5.10 5.72 -5.92
N VAL A 57 4.85 7.04 -5.91
CA VAL A 57 4.06 7.71 -6.95
C VAL A 57 4.82 7.68 -8.29
N LEU A 58 6.11 8.01 -8.27
CA LEU A 58 6.97 7.96 -9.46
C LEU A 58 7.02 6.54 -10.06
N ALA A 59 7.21 5.52 -9.22
CA ALA A 59 7.21 4.13 -9.65
C ALA A 59 5.87 3.74 -10.31
N GLY A 60 4.75 4.14 -9.69
CA GLY A 60 3.42 3.90 -10.27
C GLY A 60 3.20 4.59 -11.61
N VAL A 61 3.59 5.87 -11.73
CA VAL A 61 3.48 6.64 -12.98
C VAL A 61 4.36 6.05 -14.07
N LEU A 62 5.61 5.71 -13.76
CA LEU A 62 6.54 5.09 -14.71
C LEU A 62 6.03 3.73 -15.19
N PHE A 63 5.51 2.91 -14.27
CA PHE A 63 5.00 1.58 -14.62
C PHE A 63 3.70 1.66 -15.43
N ALA A 64 2.78 2.56 -15.07
CA ALA A 64 1.59 2.83 -15.87
C ALA A 64 1.95 3.32 -17.28
N GLY A 65 2.89 4.25 -17.39
CA GLY A 65 3.42 4.74 -18.66
C GLY A 65 4.06 3.63 -19.49
N PHE A 66 4.82 2.74 -18.86
CA PHE A 66 5.41 1.57 -19.50
C PHE A 66 4.33 0.60 -20.03
N VAL A 67 3.27 0.31 -19.25
CA VAL A 67 2.16 -0.54 -19.68
C VAL A 67 1.45 0.07 -20.89
N VAL A 68 1.15 1.37 -20.87
CA VAL A 68 0.56 2.07 -22.03
C VAL A 68 1.50 1.97 -23.23
N PHE A 69 2.79 2.27 -23.06
CA PHE A 69 3.77 2.22 -24.14
C PHE A 69 3.87 0.84 -24.78
N ARG A 70 3.84 -0.22 -23.96
CA ARG A 70 3.97 -1.62 -24.38
C ARG A 70 2.69 -2.17 -25.00
N ALA A 71 1.53 -1.84 -24.43
CA ALA A 71 0.26 -2.50 -24.74
C ALA A 71 -0.66 -1.67 -25.65
N TRP A 72 -0.29 -0.43 -26.03
CA TRP A 72 -1.15 0.44 -26.84
C TRP A 72 -0.98 0.21 -28.35
N PRO A 73 -1.93 -0.46 -29.05
CA PRO A 73 -1.92 -0.55 -30.51
C PRO A 73 -2.39 0.73 -31.19
N GLY A 74 -3.06 1.65 -30.47
CA GLY A 74 -3.82 2.77 -31.03
C GLY A 74 -3.02 3.98 -31.53
N ARG A 75 -1.75 3.79 -31.93
CA ARG A 75 -0.93 4.82 -32.59
C ARG A 75 -1.46 5.18 -33.99
N SER A 76 -2.08 4.23 -34.69
CA SER A 76 -2.78 4.47 -35.97
C SER A 76 -4.05 3.63 -36.08
N LEU A 77 -5.01 4.06 -36.92
CA LEU A 77 -6.23 3.29 -37.18
C LEU A 77 -5.92 1.95 -37.85
N GLN A 78 -4.95 1.92 -38.76
CA GLN A 78 -4.47 0.69 -39.41
C GLN A 78 -3.92 -0.33 -38.41
N ARG A 79 -3.15 0.11 -37.40
CA ARG A 79 -2.62 -0.80 -36.38
C ARG A 79 -3.72 -1.36 -35.48
N VAL A 80 -4.77 -0.58 -35.21
CA VAL A 80 -5.98 -1.09 -34.52
C VAL A 80 -6.72 -2.10 -35.39
N ALA A 81 -6.88 -1.82 -36.68
CA ALA A 81 -7.54 -2.73 -37.60
C ALA A 81 -6.78 -4.07 -37.67
N LEU A 82 -5.46 -4.02 -37.84
CA LEU A 82 -4.60 -5.21 -37.85
C LEU A 82 -4.66 -5.98 -36.52
N TRP A 83 -4.65 -5.29 -35.38
CA TRP A 83 -4.78 -5.93 -34.07
C TRP A 83 -6.14 -6.64 -33.91
N VAL A 84 -7.23 -6.05 -34.45
CA VAL A 84 -8.56 -6.69 -34.44
C VAL A 84 -8.57 -7.94 -35.32
N GLU A 85 -7.97 -7.87 -36.51
CA GLU A 85 -7.88 -9.00 -37.44
C GLU A 85 -7.02 -10.15 -36.91
N GLU A 86 -5.96 -9.85 -36.14
CA GLU A 86 -5.15 -10.86 -35.45
C GLU A 86 -6.00 -11.69 -34.46
N HIS A 87 -7.06 -11.09 -33.90
CA HIS A 87 -7.98 -11.74 -32.97
C HIS A 87 -9.27 -12.27 -33.63
N GLU A 88 -9.53 -11.89 -34.88
CA GLU A 88 -10.65 -12.37 -35.70
C GLU A 88 -10.17 -12.69 -37.14
N PRO A 89 -9.53 -13.86 -37.34
CA PRO A 89 -8.92 -14.22 -38.63
C PRO A 89 -9.91 -14.26 -39.80
N ALA A 90 -11.21 -14.41 -39.51
CA ALA A 90 -12.29 -14.42 -40.50
C ALA A 90 -12.40 -13.11 -41.30
N LEU A 91 -11.85 -12.00 -40.80
CA LEU A 91 -11.88 -10.70 -41.47
C LEU A 91 -10.91 -10.62 -42.67
N ALA A 92 -9.91 -11.51 -42.77
CA ALA A 92 -9.02 -11.64 -43.93
C ALA A 92 -8.53 -10.30 -44.55
N PHE A 93 -8.02 -9.38 -43.72
CA PHE A 93 -7.55 -8.04 -44.12
C PHE A 93 -8.62 -7.05 -44.62
N ALA A 94 -9.91 -7.42 -44.59
CA ALA A 94 -11.00 -6.55 -45.03
C ALA A 94 -11.11 -5.27 -44.18
N LEU A 95 -10.77 -5.32 -42.89
CA LEU A 95 -10.85 -4.17 -41.99
C LEU A 95 -9.70 -3.19 -42.26
N VAL A 96 -8.50 -3.71 -42.52
CA VAL A 96 -7.35 -2.90 -42.95
C VAL A 96 -7.63 -2.24 -44.29
N THR A 97 -8.09 -3.00 -45.28
CA THR A 97 -8.44 -2.49 -46.62
C THR A 97 -9.56 -1.45 -46.57
N ALA A 98 -10.59 -1.67 -45.76
CA ALA A 98 -11.68 -0.70 -45.59
C ALA A 98 -11.26 0.57 -44.82
N SER A 99 -10.13 0.55 -44.13
CA SER A 99 -9.59 1.70 -43.39
C SER A 99 -8.64 2.56 -44.24
N ASP A 100 -8.19 2.05 -45.39
CA ASP A 100 -7.26 2.74 -46.28
C ASP A 100 -7.98 3.88 -47.03
N PRO A 101 -7.51 5.14 -46.91
CA PRO A 101 -8.13 6.27 -47.60
C PRO A 101 -8.01 6.20 -49.13
N SER A 102 -7.11 5.36 -49.67
CA SER A 102 -6.93 5.19 -51.12
C SER A 102 -7.94 4.24 -51.76
N VAL A 103 -8.64 3.43 -50.96
CA VAL A 103 -9.61 2.44 -51.43
C VAL A 103 -11.02 3.03 -51.42
N GLN A 104 -11.73 2.90 -52.54
CA GLN A 104 -13.12 3.37 -52.62
C GLN A 104 -14.03 2.48 -51.76
N PRO A 105 -14.86 3.07 -50.88
CA PRO A 105 -15.78 2.30 -50.05
C PRO A 105 -16.83 1.59 -50.92
N SER A 106 -16.97 0.28 -50.74
CA SER A 106 -17.98 -0.54 -51.42
C SER A 106 -18.82 -1.32 -50.40
N ALA A 107 -20.10 -1.53 -50.71
CA ALA A 107 -21.03 -2.21 -49.80
C ALA A 107 -20.67 -3.69 -49.54
N SER A 108 -19.91 -4.33 -50.44
CA SER A 108 -19.36 -5.68 -50.23
C SER A 108 -18.18 -5.64 -49.25
N LEU A 109 -17.29 -4.67 -49.39
CA LEU A 109 -16.15 -4.47 -48.48
C LEU A 109 -16.62 -4.10 -47.08
N GLU A 110 -17.63 -3.24 -46.94
CA GLU A 110 -18.19 -2.91 -45.62
C GLU A 110 -18.84 -4.10 -44.93
N ARG A 111 -19.48 -5.00 -45.68
CA ARG A 111 -20.03 -6.25 -45.14
C ARG A 111 -18.95 -7.23 -44.73
N ALA A 112 -17.87 -7.36 -45.52
CA ALA A 112 -16.73 -8.20 -45.19
C ALA A 112 -15.94 -7.67 -43.97
N ALA A 113 -15.89 -6.35 -43.79
CA ALA A 113 -15.24 -5.67 -42.67
C ALA A 113 -16.15 -5.54 -41.42
N ALA A 114 -17.34 -6.11 -41.43
CA ALA A 114 -18.26 -6.07 -40.29
C ALA A 114 -17.77 -7.03 -39.20
N PHE A 115 -17.45 -6.50 -38.02
CA PHE A 115 -16.95 -7.28 -36.89
C PHE A 115 -17.71 -6.96 -35.60
N ASN A 116 -17.62 -7.86 -34.61
CA ASN A 116 -18.27 -7.69 -33.32
C ASN A 116 -17.26 -7.34 -32.23
N LEU A 117 -17.51 -6.26 -31.48
CA LEU A 117 -16.70 -5.85 -30.34
C LEU A 117 -16.56 -6.94 -29.25
N ARG A 118 -17.41 -7.97 -29.25
CA ARG A 118 -17.27 -9.14 -28.37
C ARG A 118 -15.94 -9.86 -28.53
N VAL A 119 -15.30 -9.82 -29.71
CA VAL A 119 -13.94 -10.38 -29.91
C VAL A 119 -12.93 -9.75 -28.95
N LEU A 120 -13.12 -8.47 -28.61
CA LEU A 120 -12.26 -7.75 -27.68
C LEU A 120 -12.42 -8.21 -26.23
N ARG A 121 -13.54 -8.84 -25.86
CA ARG A 121 -13.87 -9.13 -24.45
C ARG A 121 -12.83 -10.02 -23.77
N ARG A 122 -12.40 -11.09 -24.43
CA ARG A 122 -11.48 -12.07 -23.85
C ARG A 122 -10.06 -11.53 -23.60
N PRO A 123 -9.41 -10.85 -24.57
CA PRO A 123 -8.10 -10.25 -24.30
C PRO A 123 -8.20 -9.12 -23.27
N LEU A 124 -9.24 -8.28 -23.35
CA LEU A 124 -9.46 -7.19 -22.39
C LEU A 124 -9.73 -7.70 -20.98
N SER A 125 -10.57 -8.73 -20.82
CA SER A 125 -10.89 -9.28 -19.51
C SER A 125 -9.67 -9.90 -18.85
N ARG A 126 -8.83 -10.64 -19.60
CA ARG A 126 -7.56 -11.17 -19.07
C ARG A 126 -6.64 -10.07 -18.58
N MET A 127 -6.51 -8.99 -19.35
CA MET A 127 -5.69 -7.85 -19.01
C MET A 127 -6.19 -7.12 -17.75
N LEU A 128 -7.51 -6.89 -17.66
CA LEU A 128 -8.15 -6.25 -16.50
C LEU A 128 -8.12 -7.15 -15.26
N LEU A 129 -8.35 -8.46 -15.41
CA LEU A 129 -8.25 -9.42 -14.32
C LEU A 129 -6.82 -9.50 -13.79
N GLY A 130 -5.81 -9.49 -14.68
CA GLY A 130 -4.41 -9.45 -14.28
C GLY A 130 -4.08 -8.19 -13.45
N ALA A 131 -4.51 -7.02 -13.92
CA ALA A 131 -4.33 -5.76 -13.19
C ALA A 131 -5.08 -5.77 -11.83
N GLY A 132 -6.33 -6.23 -11.82
CA GLY A 132 -7.14 -6.34 -10.61
C GLY A 132 -6.53 -7.31 -9.58
N ALA A 133 -6.07 -8.48 -10.04
CA ALA A 133 -5.39 -9.46 -9.19
C ALA A 133 -4.08 -8.90 -8.63
N ALA A 134 -3.28 -8.19 -9.44
CA ALA A 134 -2.05 -7.55 -8.98
C ALA A 134 -2.34 -6.54 -7.86
N VAL A 135 -3.35 -5.67 -8.03
CA VAL A 135 -3.77 -4.71 -6.99
C VAL A 135 -4.26 -5.43 -5.73
N ALA A 136 -5.14 -6.41 -5.88
CA ALA A 136 -5.69 -7.14 -4.73
C ALA A 136 -4.60 -7.87 -3.93
N LEU A 137 -3.68 -8.56 -4.61
CA LEU A 137 -2.58 -9.28 -3.96
C LEU A 137 -1.58 -8.32 -3.30
N THR A 138 -1.23 -7.22 -3.95
CA THR A 138 -0.31 -6.22 -3.37
C THR A 138 -0.95 -5.50 -2.19
N ALA A 139 -2.23 -5.16 -2.24
CA ALA A 139 -2.96 -4.59 -1.12
C ALA A 139 -3.08 -5.57 0.05
N ALA A 140 -3.39 -6.84 -0.23
CA ALA A 140 -3.44 -7.89 0.80
C ALA A 140 -2.07 -8.12 1.45
N ALA A 141 -1.00 -8.15 0.65
CA ALA A 141 0.37 -8.26 1.15
C ALA A 141 0.77 -7.03 1.97
N ALA A 142 0.42 -5.83 1.51
CA ALA A 142 0.65 -4.59 2.27
C ALA A 142 -0.06 -4.65 3.62
N TRP A 143 -1.31 -5.09 3.65
CA TRP A 143 -2.08 -5.25 4.89
C TRP A 143 -1.50 -6.27 5.84
N ALA A 144 -1.11 -7.44 5.33
CA ALA A 144 -0.47 -8.49 6.13
C ALA A 144 0.90 -8.07 6.70
N LEU A 145 1.68 -7.29 5.96
CA LEU A 145 3.06 -6.93 6.32
C LEU A 145 3.15 -5.64 7.17
N THR A 146 2.25 -4.68 6.96
CA THR A 146 2.33 -3.38 7.63
C THR A 146 1.27 -3.18 8.71
N GLY A 147 0.20 -3.98 8.69
CA GLY A 147 -0.94 -3.86 9.58
C GLY A 147 -1.92 -2.73 9.21
N PRO A 148 -3.00 -2.55 9.98
CA PRO A 148 -4.05 -1.56 9.68
C PRO A 148 -3.56 -0.11 9.73
N GLY A 149 -2.63 0.21 10.64
CA GLY A 149 -2.03 1.55 10.75
C GLY A 149 -1.10 1.85 9.58
N GLY A 150 -0.14 0.95 9.31
CA GLY A 150 0.82 1.12 8.22
C GLY A 150 0.16 1.22 6.83
N THR A 151 -0.89 0.43 6.58
CA THR A 151 -1.65 0.54 5.32
C THR A 151 -2.38 1.87 5.16
N ARG A 152 -2.98 2.41 6.23
CA ARG A 152 -3.63 3.73 6.19
C ARG A 152 -2.63 4.84 5.90
N ASP A 153 -1.47 4.80 6.56
CA ASP A 153 -0.44 5.81 6.34
C ASP A 153 0.16 5.72 4.94
N MET A 154 0.34 4.51 4.40
CA MET A 154 0.74 4.31 3.02
C MET A 154 -0.27 4.90 2.01
N LEU A 155 -1.57 4.65 2.23
CA LEU A 155 -2.64 5.20 1.39
C LEU A 155 -2.73 6.73 1.51
N ALA A 156 -2.40 7.28 2.67
CA ALA A 156 -2.32 8.72 2.91
C ALA A 156 -1.03 9.37 2.37
N GLY A 157 -0.11 8.60 1.78
CA GLY A 157 1.19 9.10 1.32
C GLY A 157 2.19 9.38 2.45
N ARG A 158 1.90 8.93 3.68
CA ARG A 158 2.72 9.07 4.89
C ARG A 158 3.53 7.80 5.20
N ALA A 159 3.78 6.97 4.19
CA ALA A 159 4.49 5.70 4.34
C ALA A 159 5.83 5.84 5.10
N LEU A 160 6.54 6.97 4.95
CA LEU A 160 7.81 7.22 5.62
C LEU A 160 7.65 7.64 7.10
N GLU A 161 6.58 8.37 7.46
CA GLU A 161 6.28 8.70 8.86
C GLU A 161 5.88 7.45 9.65
N SER A 162 5.25 6.48 8.98
CA SER A 162 4.87 5.19 9.57
C SER A 162 6.06 4.26 9.86
N SER A 163 7.24 4.51 9.27
CA SER A 163 8.47 3.77 9.61
C SER A 163 8.87 4.00 11.07
N SER A 164 8.60 5.19 11.61
CA SER A 164 8.86 5.55 13.01
C SER A 164 7.78 4.99 13.96
N ALA A 165 6.54 4.82 13.47
CA ALA A 165 5.41 4.32 14.28
C ALA A 165 5.27 2.78 14.27
N GLY A 166 6.00 2.10 13.39
CA GLY A 166 5.86 0.66 13.13
C GLY A 166 7.00 -0.21 13.64
N ALA A 167 7.95 0.31 14.42
CA ALA A 167 8.65 -0.53 15.37
C ALA A 167 7.61 -0.93 16.40
N GLY A 168 7.28 -2.22 16.47
CA GLY A 168 6.47 -2.75 17.55
C GLY A 168 7.16 -2.49 18.88
N GLU A 169 6.93 -1.32 19.44
CA GLU A 169 6.77 -1.21 20.88
C GLU A 169 5.53 -2.05 21.16
N SER A 170 5.75 -3.34 21.41
CA SER A 170 5.03 -3.96 22.52
C SER A 170 5.11 -2.90 23.61
N ILE A 171 4.01 -2.18 23.84
CA ILE A 171 3.91 -1.23 24.94
C ILE A 171 4.02 -2.14 26.15
N ASP A 172 5.25 -2.43 26.55
CA ASP A 172 5.54 -3.00 27.83
C ASP A 172 5.27 -1.83 28.77
N PRO A 173 4.12 -1.83 29.46
CA PRO A 173 3.74 -0.70 30.32
C PRO A 173 4.73 -0.53 31.47
N LEU A 174 5.60 -1.50 31.71
CA LEU A 174 6.62 -1.48 32.75
C LEU A 174 7.93 -0.84 32.29
N LYS A 175 8.10 -0.63 30.98
CA LYS A 175 9.34 -0.11 30.40
C LYS A 175 9.60 1.32 30.88
N GLY A 176 10.72 1.49 31.59
CA GLY A 176 11.09 2.77 32.22
C GLY A 176 10.43 3.06 33.58
N ILE A 177 9.74 2.08 34.19
CA ILE A 177 9.37 2.13 35.61
C ILE A 177 10.57 1.68 36.45
N ARG A 178 10.87 2.38 37.53
CA ARG A 178 11.94 2.07 38.48
C ARG A 178 11.40 2.13 39.90
N ALA A 179 11.61 1.07 40.67
CA ALA A 179 11.28 1.02 42.08
C ALA A 179 12.56 1.03 42.95
N ALA A 180 12.60 1.93 43.92
CA ALA A 180 13.62 1.93 44.98
C ALA A 180 12.99 1.42 46.28
N ILE A 181 13.63 0.43 46.90
CA ILE A 181 13.18 -0.19 48.14
C ILE A 181 14.22 0.12 49.21
N ALA A 182 13.84 0.88 50.23
CA ALA A 182 14.64 1.15 51.41
C ALA A 182 14.13 0.29 52.58
N PRO A 183 14.89 -0.73 53.03
CA PRO A 183 14.55 -1.53 54.20
C PRO A 183 14.50 -0.68 55.48
N PRO A 184 13.73 -1.11 56.51
CA PRO A 184 13.70 -0.41 57.79
C PRO A 184 15.06 -0.53 58.52
N GLU A 185 15.39 0.46 59.35
CA GLU A 185 16.72 0.59 59.98
C GLU A 185 17.14 -0.64 60.80
N TYR A 186 16.18 -1.32 61.43
CA TYR A 186 16.45 -2.53 62.22
C TYR A 186 16.92 -3.72 61.38
N ALA A 187 16.64 -3.74 60.07
CA ALA A 187 17.04 -4.84 59.19
C ALA A 187 18.54 -4.78 58.86
N ARG A 188 19.20 -3.61 58.96
CA ARG A 188 20.60 -3.38 58.56
C ARG A 188 20.93 -3.83 57.12
N ILE A 189 19.95 -3.80 56.22
CA ILE A 189 20.09 -4.13 54.80
C ILE A 189 20.16 -2.84 53.98
N ARG A 190 20.97 -2.83 52.91
CA ARG A 190 21.10 -1.67 52.01
C ARG A 190 19.87 -1.52 51.10
N ALA A 191 19.58 -0.27 50.74
CA ALA A 191 18.54 0.02 49.75
C ALA A 191 18.86 -0.65 48.41
N THR A 192 17.82 -1.13 47.73
CA THR A 192 17.92 -1.82 46.44
C THR A 192 17.03 -1.14 45.41
N THR A 193 17.47 -1.09 44.16
CA THR A 193 16.70 -0.55 43.05
C THR A 193 16.40 -1.66 42.06
N ILE A 194 15.15 -1.73 41.61
CA ILE A 194 14.68 -2.70 40.62
C ILE A 194 14.12 -1.91 39.45
N ASP A 195 14.64 -2.18 38.27
CA ASP A 195 14.16 -1.63 37.02
C ASP A 195 13.09 -2.56 36.43
N GLU A 196 12.02 -1.96 35.92
CA GLU A 196 10.89 -2.60 35.24
C GLU A 196 10.23 -3.72 36.08
N PRO A 197 9.89 -3.46 37.37
CA PRO A 197 9.39 -4.50 38.25
C PRO A 197 7.97 -4.92 37.89
N SER A 198 7.77 -6.21 37.65
CA SER A 198 6.43 -6.82 37.56
C SER A 198 5.87 -7.22 38.92
N THR A 199 6.72 -7.39 39.94
CA THR A 199 6.32 -7.68 41.34
C THR A 199 7.42 -7.18 42.29
N ILE A 200 7.02 -6.59 43.43
CA ILE A 200 7.93 -6.12 44.48
C ILE A 200 7.65 -6.87 45.78
N THR A 201 8.68 -7.47 46.36
CA THR A 201 8.62 -8.06 47.71
C THR A 201 9.54 -7.28 48.63
N ALA A 202 9.01 -6.80 49.76
CA ALA A 202 9.74 -5.98 50.72
C ALA A 202 9.38 -6.35 52.16
N LEU A 203 10.24 -5.99 53.11
CA LEU A 203 10.00 -6.21 54.54
C LEU A 203 8.91 -5.27 55.06
N ARG A 204 8.21 -5.70 56.12
CA ARG A 204 7.19 -4.85 56.75
C ARG A 204 7.86 -3.62 57.37
N GLY A 205 7.43 -2.43 56.94
CA GLY A 205 8.04 -1.16 57.33
C GLY A 205 9.12 -0.64 56.37
N SER A 206 9.34 -1.31 55.23
CA SER A 206 10.14 -0.76 54.13
C SER A 206 9.45 0.44 53.48
N ARG A 207 10.26 1.40 53.02
CA ARG A 207 9.80 2.50 52.16
C ARG A 207 10.04 2.11 50.71
N ILE A 208 8.98 2.11 49.91
CA ILE A 208 9.02 1.83 48.47
C ILE A 208 8.75 3.14 47.76
N THR A 209 9.60 3.51 46.81
CA THR A 209 9.41 4.67 45.95
C THR A 209 9.38 4.20 44.51
N VAL A 210 8.28 4.43 43.82
CA VAL A 210 8.11 4.02 42.42
C VAL A 210 8.13 5.26 41.55
N THR A 211 8.97 5.24 40.50
CA THR A 211 9.13 6.34 39.57
C THR A 211 8.98 5.84 38.14
N GLY A 212 8.44 6.67 37.26
CA GLY A 212 8.31 6.32 35.85
C GLY A 212 8.14 7.52 34.94
N ARG A 213 8.01 7.25 33.64
CA ARG A 213 7.71 8.25 32.59
C ARG A 213 6.39 7.88 31.93
N GLY A 214 5.51 8.87 31.77
CA GLY A 214 4.19 8.66 31.18
C GLY A 214 3.19 9.71 31.67
N SER A 215 2.09 9.87 30.93
CA SER A 215 0.89 10.59 31.34
C SER A 215 -0.20 9.57 31.72
N ASP A 216 -1.14 9.95 32.59
CA ASP A 216 -2.25 9.11 33.06
C ASP A 216 -1.83 7.88 33.89
N VAL A 217 -1.17 8.14 35.02
CA VAL A 217 -0.82 7.10 36.01
C VAL A 217 -1.68 7.23 37.24
N GLU A 218 -2.37 6.15 37.57
CA GLU A 218 -3.12 5.99 38.82
C GLU A 218 -2.40 4.97 39.72
N ALA A 219 -2.25 5.31 41.00
CA ALA A 219 -1.64 4.44 41.98
C ALA A 219 -2.67 4.07 43.06
N PHE A 220 -2.75 2.79 43.39
CA PHE A 220 -3.67 2.26 44.40
C PHE A 220 -2.89 1.51 45.48
N LEU A 221 -3.33 1.66 46.74
CA LEU A 221 -2.88 0.84 47.87
C LEU A 221 -4.10 0.21 48.53
N GLY A 222 -4.31 -1.09 48.27
CA GLY A 222 -5.59 -1.73 48.54
C GLY A 222 -6.68 -1.08 47.70
N ASP A 223 -7.76 -0.63 48.35
CA ASP A 223 -8.89 0.05 47.70
C ASP A 223 -8.74 1.58 47.65
N GLY A 224 -7.64 2.13 48.18
CA GLY A 224 -7.41 3.57 48.28
C GLY A 224 -6.51 4.12 47.17
N ALA A 225 -6.97 5.14 46.45
CA ALA A 225 -6.14 5.87 45.49
C ALA A 225 -5.10 6.74 46.21
N ILE A 226 -3.85 6.70 45.76
CA ILE A 226 -2.74 7.52 46.28
C ILE A 226 -2.43 8.65 45.30
N ARG A 227 -2.09 9.82 45.85
CA ARG A 227 -1.72 10.99 45.06
C ARG A 227 -0.38 10.78 44.34
N VAL A 228 -0.43 10.76 43.02
CA VAL A 228 0.74 10.74 42.14
C VAL A 228 1.20 12.17 41.88
N SER A 229 2.50 12.47 42.01
CA SER A 229 3.03 13.77 41.57
C SER A 229 3.15 13.79 40.05
N THR A 230 2.32 14.55 39.35
CA THR A 230 2.25 14.54 37.88
C THR A 230 3.17 15.59 37.23
N GLY A 231 4.03 15.14 36.30
CA GLY A 231 4.92 15.93 35.45
C GLY A 231 5.49 15.04 34.33
N ARG A 232 6.58 15.43 33.63
CA ARG A 232 7.27 14.53 32.65
C ARG A 232 7.85 13.25 33.30
N ARG A 233 7.89 13.19 34.62
CA ARG A 233 8.17 12.03 35.46
C ARG A 233 7.15 12.01 36.58
N TRP A 234 6.68 10.83 36.95
CA TRP A 234 5.80 10.63 38.08
C TRP A 234 6.50 9.86 39.19
N GLY A 235 6.03 10.04 40.43
CA GLY A 235 6.57 9.41 41.63
C GLY A 235 5.50 9.20 42.69
N VAL A 236 5.61 8.08 43.41
CA VAL A 236 4.80 7.71 44.59
C VAL A 236 5.72 7.14 45.66
#